data_AF-A0A533SIL3-F1
#
_entry.id   AF-A0A533SIL3-F1
#
_cell.length_a   1.000
_cell.length_b   1.000
_cell.length_c   1.000
_cell.angle_alpha   90.00
_cell.angle_beta   90.00
_cell.angle_gamma   90.00
#
_symmetry.space_group_name_H-M   'P 1'
#
loop_
_entity.id
_entity.type
_entity.pdbx_description
1 polymer ?
#
loop_
_entity_poly.entity_id
_entity_poly.type
_entity_poly.pdbx_seq_one_letter_code
_entity_poly.pdbx_strand_id
1 'polypeptide(L)' 'MYRDRANVGVKAVREWIGSFSDELRLAMFLVGASSTSEMGRCPTLVTGQMRLWLSSRGIDIDAFARRKG' A
#
# COMPACT_ATOMS: atom_id res chain seq x y z
N MET A 1 -2.55 3.49 18.01
CA MET A 1 -2.86 4.75 17.29
C MET A 1 -4.19 4.73 16.54
N TYR A 2 -4.78 3.57 16.15
CA TYR A 2 -6.10 3.52 15.47
C TYR A 2 -7.28 3.00 16.30
N ARG A 3 -7.07 2.53 17.53
CA ARG A 3 -8.10 1.76 18.28
C ARG A 3 -9.21 2.60 18.89
N ASP A 4 -9.06 3.93 19.00
CA ASP A 4 -10.02 4.78 19.72
C ASP A 4 -11.08 5.45 18.85
N ARG A 5 -10.98 5.40 17.50
CA ARG A 5 -11.92 6.11 16.62
C ARG A 5 -13.22 5.38 16.32
N ALA A 6 -13.32 4.09 16.64
CA ALA A 6 -14.54 3.31 16.44
C ALA A 6 -15.71 3.78 17.33
N ASN A 7 -15.42 4.49 18.44
CA ASN A 7 -16.44 5.01 19.37
C ASN A 7 -16.87 6.45 19.07
N VAL A 8 -16.42 7.06 17.96
CA VAL A 8 -16.60 8.51 17.69
C VAL A 8 -17.75 8.76 16.70
N GLY A 9 -18.48 7.71 16.32
CA GLY A 9 -19.69 7.78 15.50
C GLY A 9 -19.44 7.92 13.99
N VAL A 10 -20.53 7.95 13.22
CA VAL A 10 -20.53 7.88 11.74
C VAL A 10 -19.70 9.01 11.10
N LYS A 11 -19.73 10.22 11.67
CA LYS A 11 -18.99 11.38 11.15
C LYS A 11 -17.49 11.14 11.14
N ALA A 12 -16.94 10.65 12.25
CA ALA A 12 -15.50 10.41 12.38
C ALA A 12 -15.02 9.30 11.43
N VAL A 13 -15.85 8.26 11.24
CA VAL A 13 -15.56 7.21 10.26
C VAL A 13 -15.53 7.77 8.84
N ARG A 14 -16.50 8.63 8.48
CA ARG A 14 -16.56 9.28 7.16
C ARG A 14 -15.34 10.16 6.89
N GLU A 15 -14.92 10.95 7.87
CA GLU A 15 -13.73 11.79 7.77
C GLU A 15 -12.46 10.95 7.60
N TRP A 16 -12.35 9.85 8.35
CA TRP A 16 -11.22 8.94 8.23
C TRP A 16 -11.15 8.25 6.87
N ILE A 17 -12.27 7.74 6.35
CA ILE A 17 -12.34 7.14 5.00
C ILE A 17 -11.95 8.17 3.93
N GLY A 18 -12.39 9.43 4.10
CA GLY A 18 -12.00 10.54 3.22
C GLY A 18 -10.48 10.74 3.21
N SER A 19 -9.87 10.95 4.38
CA SER A 19 -8.42 11.14 4.52
C SER A 19 -7.63 9.98 3.94
N PHE A 20 -8.03 8.74 4.24
CA PHE A 20 -7.40 7.54 3.69
C PHE A 20 -7.49 7.49 2.16
N SER A 21 -8.63 7.89 1.60
CA SER A 21 -8.82 7.93 0.14
C SER A 21 -7.92 8.98 -0.52
N ASP A 22 -7.71 10.13 0.12
CA ASP A 22 -6.84 11.19 -0.39
C ASP A 22 -5.35 10.79 -0.31
N GLU A 23 -4.93 10.16 0.78
CA GLU A 23 -3.57 9.60 0.93
C GLU A 23 -3.29 8.51 -0.11
N LEU A 24 -4.27 7.64 -0.37
CA LEU A 24 -4.17 6.61 -1.40
C LEU A 24 -4.03 7.22 -2.80
N ARG A 25 -4.83 8.25 -3.13
CA ARG A 25 -4.71 8.97 -4.41
C ARG A 25 -3.36 9.66 -4.56
N LEU A 26 -2.83 10.24 -3.48
CA LEU A 26 -1.49 10.84 -3.48
C LEU A 26 -0.41 9.79 -3.75
N ALA A 27 -0.46 8.64 -3.09
CA ALA A 27 0.47 7.54 -3.34
C ALA A 27 0.40 7.06 -4.79
N MET A 28 -0.82 6.87 -5.34
CA MET A 28 -1.06 6.50 -6.73
C MET A 28 -0.46 7.54 -7.70
N PHE A 29 -0.68 8.83 -7.44
CA PHE A 29 -0.11 9.92 -8.25
C PHE A 29 1.42 9.89 -8.27
N LEU A 30 2.06 9.70 -7.12
CA LEU A 30 3.52 9.68 -7.01
C LEU A 30 4.17 8.53 -7.76
N VAL A 31 3.48 7.40 -7.91
CA VAL A 31 3.97 6.23 -8.66
C VAL A 31 3.44 6.18 -10.10
N GLY A 32 2.66 7.18 -10.52
CA GLY A 32 2.09 7.27 -11.86
C GLY A 32 0.97 6.26 -12.15
N ALA A 33 0.24 5.80 -11.13
CA ALA A 33 -0.86 4.85 -11.29
C ALA A 33 -2.23 5.54 -11.31
N SER A 34 -3.11 5.13 -12.22
CA SER A 34 -4.49 5.61 -12.35
C SER A 34 -5.51 4.78 -11.56
N SER A 35 -5.14 3.58 -11.13
CA SER A 35 -5.98 2.68 -10.33
C SER A 35 -5.18 1.91 -9.27
N THR A 36 -5.87 1.34 -8.27
CA THR A 36 -5.23 0.46 -7.27
C THR A 36 -4.65 -0.82 -7.88
N SER A 37 -5.26 -1.32 -8.95
CA SER A 37 -4.77 -2.47 -9.71
C SER A 37 -3.44 -2.16 -10.39
N GLU A 38 -3.34 -0.98 -11.01
CA GLU A 38 -2.10 -0.47 -11.62
C GLU A 38 -1.03 -0.19 -10.56
N MET A 39 -1.40 0.46 -9.45
CA MET A 39 -0.50 0.69 -8.31
C MET A 39 0.09 -0.64 -7.77
N GLY A 40 -0.72 -1.70 -7.73
CA GLY A 40 -0.28 -3.04 -7.34
C GLY A 40 0.77 -3.66 -8.28
N ARG A 41 0.96 -3.13 -9.48
CA ARG A 41 1.96 -3.57 -10.47
C ARG A 41 3.15 -2.61 -10.62
N CYS A 42 3.15 -1.47 -9.94
CA CYS A 42 4.28 -0.58 -9.95
C CYS A 42 5.54 -1.28 -9.42
N PRO A 43 6.72 -1.08 -10.05
CA PRO A 43 7.99 -1.56 -9.52
C PRO A 43 8.18 -1.11 -8.07
N THR A 44 8.68 -1.99 -7.21
CA THR A 44 8.80 -1.71 -5.76
C THR A 44 10.06 -2.34 -5.21
N LEU A 45 10.73 -1.66 -4.29
CA LEU A 45 11.90 -2.19 -3.60
C LEU A 45 11.48 -2.92 -2.31
N VAL A 46 11.90 -4.18 -2.16
CA VAL A 46 11.72 -4.97 -0.93
C VAL A 46 13.06 -5.12 -0.23
N THR A 47 13.16 -4.65 1.02
CA THR A 47 14.42 -4.60 1.78
C THR A 47 14.29 -5.24 3.17
N GLY A 48 15.42 -5.34 3.88
CA GLY A 48 15.46 -5.72 5.30
C GLY A 48 14.90 -7.11 5.60
N GLN A 49 14.22 -7.23 6.74
CA GLN A 49 13.67 -8.50 7.25
C GLN A 49 12.64 -9.10 6.29
N MET A 50 11.87 -8.28 5.58
CA MET A 50 10.90 -8.76 4.59
C MET A 50 11.62 -9.47 3.44
N ARG A 51 12.74 -8.93 2.96
CA ARG A 51 13.53 -9.58 1.91
C ARG A 51 14.05 -10.94 2.39
N LEU A 52 14.64 -11.00 3.58
CA LEU A 52 15.16 -12.24 4.17
C LEU A 52 14.07 -13.30 4.31
N TRP A 53 12.91 -12.90 4.81
CA TRP A 53 11.76 -13.78 5.04
C TRP A 53 11.15 -14.33 3.76
N LEU A 54 11.02 -13.51 2.72
CA LEU A 54 10.48 -13.95 1.44
C LEU A 54 11.48 -14.86 0.70
N SER A 55 12.79 -14.53 0.77
CA SER A 55 13.84 -15.35 0.18
C SER A 55 13.96 -16.72 0.85
N SER A 56 13.83 -16.81 2.18
CA SER A 56 13.87 -18.11 2.89
C SER A 56 12.70 -19.04 2.53
N ARG A 57 11.64 -18.49 1.93
CA ARG A 57 10.47 -19.23 1.42
C ARG A 57 10.52 -19.53 -0.07
N GLY A 58 11.63 -19.20 -0.73
CA GLY A 58 11.80 -19.42 -2.17
C GLY A 58 10.97 -18.50 -3.06
N ILE A 59 10.51 -17.35 -2.55
CA ILE A 59 9.80 -16.36 -3.36
C ILE A 59 10.81 -15.56 -4.18
N ASP A 60 10.59 -15.46 -5.50
CA ASP A 60 11.40 -14.60 -6.38
C ASP A 60 11.02 -13.13 -6.20
N ILE A 61 11.71 -12.50 -5.26
CA ILE A 61 11.52 -11.08 -4.91
C ILE A 61 11.94 -10.17 -6.06
N ASP A 62 12.96 -10.56 -6.83
CA ASP A 62 13.52 -9.70 -7.86
C ASP A 62 12.59 -9.67 -9.09
N ALA A 63 11.95 -10.79 -9.43
CA ALA A 63 10.84 -10.82 -10.37
C ALA A 63 9.66 -9.97 -9.90
N PHE A 64 9.27 -10.10 -8.62
CA PHE A 64 8.19 -9.27 -8.05
C PHE A 64 8.54 -7.78 -8.09
N ALA A 65 9.74 -7.39 -7.67
CA ALA A 65 10.19 -6.00 -7.59
C ALA A 65 10.25 -5.30 -8.95
N ARG A 66 10.53 -6.05 -10.03
CA ARG A 66 10.68 -5.53 -11.40
C ARG A 66 9.44 -5.69 -12.29
N ARG A 67 8.32 -6.16 -11.74
CA ARG A 67 7.08 -6.31 -12.52
C ARG A 67 6.69 -4.97 -13.15
N LYS A 68 6.29 -5.00 -14.42
CA LYS A 68 5.79 -3.83 -15.14
C LYS A 68 4.28 -3.69 -14.90
N GLY A 69 3.85 -2.43 -14.80
CA GLY A 69 2.44 -2.01 -14.78
C GLY A 69 1.68 -2.44 -16.02
#